data_AF-L8DTA2-F1
#
_entry.id   AF-L8DTA2-F1
#
_cell.length_a   1.000
_cell.length_b   1.000
_cell.length_c   1.000
_cell.angle_alpha   90.00
_cell.angle_beta   90.00
_cell.angle_gamma   90.00
#
_symmetry.space_group_name_H-M   'P 1'
#
loop_
_entity.id
_entity.type
_entity.pdbx_description
1 polymer ?
#
loop_
_entity_poly.entity_id
_entity_poly.type
_entity_poly.pdbx_seq_one_letter_code
_entity_poly.pdbx_strand_id
1 'polypeptide(L)'
;MSLPWRSLGFVADLPQIPRSLTDPVPVLAIGMLGWVVALVVFTATGDRSDDVVATCWSGLAVGAVGFSIFLAQRAASRRGSKTAQRGLD
;
A
#
# COMPACT_ATOMS: atom_id res chain seq x y z
N MET A 1 5.09 16.61 -37.55
CA MET A 1 4.61 17.68 -36.65
C MET A 1 5.15 17.39 -35.25
N SER A 2 6.37 17.84 -34.98
CA SER A 2 7.06 17.64 -33.71
C SER A 2 6.52 18.65 -32.69
N LEU A 3 5.95 18.14 -31.61
CA LEU A 3 5.26 18.95 -30.63
C LEU A 3 6.29 19.81 -29.84
N PRO A 4 6.14 21.14 -29.78
CA PRO A 4 7.17 22.08 -29.28
C PRO A 4 7.46 21.97 -27.77
N TRP A 5 6.66 21.24 -27.02
CA TRP A 5 6.84 21.06 -25.57
C TRP A 5 7.89 20.01 -25.19
N ARG A 6 8.38 19.17 -26.12
CA ARG A 6 9.45 18.18 -25.82
C ARG A 6 10.81 18.81 -25.53
N SER A 7 11.03 20.10 -25.84
CA SER A 7 12.29 20.80 -25.64
C SER A 7 12.32 21.69 -24.39
N LEU A 8 11.20 21.79 -23.66
CA LEU A 8 11.19 22.45 -22.36
C LEU A 8 11.81 21.48 -21.36
N GLY A 9 12.98 21.81 -20.80
CA GLY A 9 13.68 21.03 -19.77
C GLY A 9 12.90 20.82 -18.46
N PHE A 10 11.59 21.06 -18.46
CA PHE A 10 10.67 20.94 -17.33
C PHE A 10 10.62 19.51 -16.76
N VAL A 11 10.79 18.48 -17.60
CA VAL A 11 10.80 17.08 -17.13
C VAL A 11 12.10 16.74 -16.38
N ALA A 12 13.20 17.44 -16.66
CA ALA A 12 14.50 17.17 -16.04
C ALA A 12 14.61 17.71 -14.61
N ASP A 13 13.74 18.66 -14.23
CA ASP A 13 13.83 19.43 -12.98
C ASP A 13 12.67 19.13 -12.01
N LEU A 14 11.97 18.02 -12.21
CA LEU A 14 10.97 17.56 -11.24
C LEU A 14 11.70 17.05 -9.99
N PRO A 15 11.45 17.64 -8.81
CA PRO A 15 12.02 17.13 -7.57
C PRO A 15 11.60 15.68 -7.39
N GLN A 16 12.58 14.78 -7.43
CA GLN A 16 12.38 13.35 -7.24
C GLN A 16 11.85 13.14 -5.81
N ILE A 17 10.57 12.78 -5.70
CA ILE A 17 9.95 12.49 -4.41
C ILE A 17 10.68 11.29 -3.79
N PRO A 18 11.05 11.35 -2.50
CA PRO A 18 11.74 10.24 -1.85
C PRO A 18 10.97 8.94 -2.07
N ARG A 19 11.68 7.88 -2.44
CA ARG A 19 11.08 6.58 -2.76
C ARG A 19 10.21 6.01 -1.63
N SER A 20 10.45 6.43 -0.38
CA SER A 20 9.63 6.08 0.78
C SER A 20 8.23 6.72 0.80
N LEU A 21 8.05 7.90 0.18
CA LEU A 21 6.73 8.54 0.05
C LEU A 21 5.93 7.98 -1.14
N THR A 22 6.61 7.35 -2.09
CA THR A 22 5.99 6.75 -3.28
C THR A 22 5.76 5.24 -3.15
N ASP A 23 6.50 4.54 -2.28
CA ASP A 23 6.25 3.12 -2.01
C ASP A 23 5.05 2.98 -1.06
N PRO A 24 3.95 2.33 -1.46
CA PRO A 24 2.79 2.12 -0.58
C PRO A 24 3.03 1.03 0.49
N VAL A 25 4.12 0.27 0.44
CA VAL A 25 4.45 -0.79 1.43
C VAL A 25 4.41 -0.32 2.88
N PRO A 26 5.02 0.82 3.27
CA PRO A 26 5.08 1.24 4.66
C PRO A 26 3.68 1.47 5.25
N VAL A 27 2.78 2.07 4.48
CA VAL A 27 1.40 2.35 4.91
C VAL A 27 0.64 1.06 5.17
N LEU A 28 0.74 0.08 4.26
CA LEU A 28 0.08 -1.22 4.41
C LEU A 28 0.63 -2.00 5.61
N ALA A 29 1.96 -1.98 5.79
CA ALA A 29 2.62 -2.63 6.93
C ALA A 29 2.17 -2.02 8.27
N ILE A 30 2.07 -0.69 8.34
CA ILE A 30 1.60 0.03 9.54
C ILE A 30 0.14 -0.33 9.85
N GLY A 31 -0.74 -0.36 8.83
CA GLY A 31 -2.14 -0.75 9.03
C GLY A 31 -2.29 -2.18 9.55
N MET A 32 -1.53 -3.13 8.99
CA MET A 32 -1.50 -4.53 9.45
C MET A 32 -1.01 -4.63 10.89
N LEU A 33 0.08 -3.91 11.21
CA LEU A 33 0.63 -3.86 12.57
C LEU A 33 -0.38 -3.27 13.56
N GLY A 34 -1.12 -2.23 13.17
CA GLY A 34 -2.17 -1.61 13.98
C GLY A 34 -3.25 -2.61 14.42
N TRP A 35 -3.70 -3.47 13.50
CA TRP A 35 -4.67 -4.52 13.81
C TRP A 35 -4.11 -5.62 14.72
N VAL A 36 -2.84 -6.02 14.52
CA VAL A 36 -2.16 -6.98 15.41
C VAL A 36 -2.03 -6.39 16.82
N VAL A 37 -1.62 -5.13 16.94
CA VAL A 37 -1.49 -4.43 18.23
C VAL A 37 -2.85 -4.34 18.92
N ALA A 38 -3.92 -3.96 18.21
CA ALA A 38 -5.27 -3.93 18.76
C ALA A 38 -5.70 -5.30 19.31
N LEU A 39 -5.49 -6.38 18.54
CA LEU A 39 -5.79 -7.74 18.98
C LEU A 39 -5.03 -8.12 20.26
N VAL A 40 -3.73 -7.81 20.32
CA VAL A 40 -2.90 -8.09 21.51
C VAL A 40 -3.39 -7.29 22.72
N VAL A 41 -3.68 -6.00 22.55
CA VAL A 41 -4.18 -5.14 23.63
C VAL A 41 -5.50 -5.69 24.17
N PHE A 42 -6.53 -5.86 23.34
CA PHE A 42 -7.85 -6.30 23.81
C PHE A 42 -7.82 -7.70 24.44
N THR A 43 -6.98 -8.61 23.93
CA THR A 43 -6.81 -9.93 24.56
C THR A 43 -6.07 -9.88 25.88
N ALA A 44 -5.12 -8.95 26.06
CA ALA A 44 -4.33 -8.80 27.28
C ALA A 44 -5.08 -8.03 28.39
N THR A 45 -5.91 -7.02 28.06
CA THR A 45 -6.68 -6.25 29.05
C THR A 45 -7.93 -7.00 29.57
N GLY A 46 -8.27 -8.14 28.95
CA GLY A 46 -9.43 -8.95 29.36
C GLY A 46 -10.79 -8.39 28.93
N ASP A 47 -10.81 -7.28 28.18
CA ASP A 47 -12.02 -6.71 27.60
C ASP A 47 -12.41 -7.50 26.34
N ARG A 48 -13.06 -8.63 26.60
CA ARG A 48 -13.38 -9.68 25.64
C ARG A 48 -14.87 -9.64 25.28
N SER A 49 -15.37 -8.45 24.99
CA SER A 49 -16.68 -8.32 24.36
C SER A 49 -16.61 -8.97 22.97
N ASP A 50 -17.52 -9.88 22.65
CA ASP A 50 -17.49 -10.67 21.40
C ASP A 50 -17.35 -9.77 20.16
N ASP A 51 -18.00 -8.60 20.17
CA ASP A 51 -17.92 -7.58 19.12
C ASP A 51 -16.50 -7.03 18.90
N VAL A 52 -15.73 -6.82 19.97
CA VAL A 52 -14.39 -6.22 19.90
C VAL A 52 -13.39 -7.20 19.30
N VAL A 53 -13.46 -8.47 19.72
CA VAL A 53 -12.62 -9.54 19.19
C VAL A 53 -12.97 -9.81 17.72
N ALA A 54 -14.26 -9.85 17.38
CA ALA A 54 -14.72 -10.01 16.01
C ALA A 54 -14.25 -8.85 15.10
N THR A 55 -14.26 -7.62 15.61
CA THR A 55 -13.76 -6.45 14.88
C THR A 55 -12.26 -6.53 14.62
N CYS A 56 -11.47 -6.93 15.63
CA CYS A 56 -10.02 -7.11 15.46
C CYS A 56 -9.69 -8.18 14.41
N TRP A 57 -10.40 -9.31 14.44
CA TRP A 57 -10.25 -10.37 13.43
C TRP A 57 -10.67 -9.92 12.04
N SER A 58 -11.77 -9.18 11.93
CA SER A 58 -12.25 -8.64 10.65
C SER A 58 -11.21 -7.69 10.06
N GLY A 59 -10.65 -6.81 10.87
CA GLY A 59 -9.58 -5.91 10.47
C GLY A 59 -8.31 -6.62 10.01
N LEU A 60 -7.89 -7.66 10.73
CA LEU A 60 -6.74 -8.48 10.34
C LEU A 60 -7.00 -9.25 9.04
N ALA A 61 -8.19 -9.81 8.85
CA ALA A 61 -8.59 -10.53 7.64
C ALA A 61 -8.62 -9.60 6.42
N VAL A 62 -9.27 -8.44 6.53
CA VAL A 62 -9.31 -7.43 5.46
C VAL A 62 -7.90 -6.91 5.15
N GLY A 63 -7.10 -6.65 6.19
CA GLY A 63 -5.69 -6.25 6.04
C GLY A 63 -4.85 -7.28 5.30
N ALA A 64 -4.98 -8.57 5.66
CA ALA A 64 -4.27 -9.67 4.99
C ALA A 64 -4.67 -9.80 3.52
N VAL A 65 -5.97 -9.68 3.22
CA VAL A 65 -6.47 -9.73 1.83
C VAL A 65 -5.89 -8.57 1.03
N GLY A 66 -6.02 -7.33 1.51
CA GLY A 66 -5.48 -6.15 0.83
C GLY A 66 -3.97 -6.24 0.60
N PHE A 67 -3.22 -6.69 1.60
CA PHE A 67 -1.77 -6.85 1.50
C PHE A 67 -1.36 -7.94 0.50
N SER A 68 -2.08 -9.06 0.47
CA SER A 68 -1.83 -10.16 -0.49
C SER A 68 -2.06 -9.74 -1.94
N ILE A 69 -3.14 -8.99 -2.22
CA ILE A 69 -3.43 -8.42 -3.54
C ILE A 69 -2.30 -7.47 -3.95
N PHE A 70 -1.88 -6.58 -3.04
CA PHE A 70 -0.79 -5.65 -3.30
C PHE A 70 0.52 -6.39 -3.62
N LEU A 71 0.89 -7.43 -2.85
CA LEU A 71 2.08 -8.23 -3.14
C LEU A 71 1.98 -8.94 -4.49
N ALA A 72 0.81 -9.47 -4.84
CA ALA A 72 0.57 -10.07 -6.14
C ALA A 72 0.76 -9.05 -7.28
N GLN A 73 0.23 -7.84 -7.12
CA GLN A 73 0.40 -6.73 -8.06
C GLN A 73 1.87 -6.31 -8.18
N ARG A 74 2.59 -6.15 -7.06
CA ARG A 74 4.02 -5.82 -7.03
C ARG A 74 4.88 -6.92 -7.66
N ALA A 75 4.53 -8.18 -7.45
CA ALA A 75 5.24 -9.30 -8.07
C ALA A 75 4.95 -9.40 -9.57
N ALA A 76 3.73 -9.06 -10.01
CA ALA A 76 3.37 -8.99 -11.43
C ALA A 76 4.06 -7.82 -12.15
N SER A 77 4.20 -6.66 -11.50
CA SER A 77 4.91 -5.50 -12.05
C SER A 77 6.42 -5.77 -12.16
N ARG A 78 7.03 -6.39 -11.15
CA ARG A 78 8.44 -6.83 -11.19
C ARG A 78 8.71 -7.88 -12.27
N ARG A 79 7.73 -8.73 -12.58
CA ARG A 79 7.79 -9.73 -13.67
C ARG A 79 7.56 -9.14 -15.06
N GLY A 80 7.29 -7.84 -15.18
CA GLY A 80 7.14 -7.16 -16.46
C GLY A 80 5.79 -7.42 -17.15
N SER A 81 4.72 -7.71 -16.40
CA SER A 81 3.38 -7.91 -16.98
C SER A 81 2.93 -6.66 -17.77
N LYS A 82 2.68 -6.85 -19.08
CA LYS A 82 2.28 -5.82 -20.06
C LYS A 82 0.93 -5.14 -19.78
N THR A 83 0.19 -5.57 -18.76
CA THR A 83 -1.13 -5.02 -18.38
C THR A 83 -1.07 -3.87 -17.39
N ALA A 84 0.11 -3.51 -16.88
CA ALA A 84 0.27 -2.31 -16.06
C ALA A 84 0.04 -1.07 -16.94
N GLN A 85 -0.88 -0.19 -16.54
CA GLN A 85 -1.10 1.10 -17.20
C GLN A 85 0.24 1.84 -17.29
N ARG A 86 0.70 2.02 -18.53
CA ARG A 86 1.73 3.01 -18.88
C ARG A 86 0.97 4.24 -19.38
N GLY A 87 1.39 5.42 -18.92
CA GLY A 87 0.71 6.68 -19.22
C GLY A 87 0.17 7.41 -17.99
N LEU A 88 0.94 7.42 -16.90
CA LEU A 88 0.86 8.53 -15.94
C LEU A 88 2.12 9.37 -16.18
N ASP A 89 2.13 9.99 -17.36
CA ASP A 89 3.09 11.01 -17.75
C ASP A 89 2.56 12.36 -17.25
#